data_AF-A0A7S3PHP2-F1
#
_entry.id   AF-A0A7S3PHP2-F1
#
_cell.length_a   1.000
_cell.length_b   1.000
_cell.length_c   1.000
_cell.angle_alpha   90.00
_cell.angle_beta   90.00
_cell.angle_gamma   90.00
#
_symmetry.space_group_name_H-M   'P 1'
#
loop_
_entity.id
_entity.type
_entity.pdbx_description
1 polymer ?
#
loop_
_entity_poly.entity_id
_entity_poly.type
_entity_poly.pdbx_seq_one_letter_code
_entity_poly.pdbx_strand_id
1 'polypeptide(L)'
;MSSWAKIAATGAKAVEVVEKAVEVVENIQAQMESLSVDHDDFSEAHSTDDAVKILWKIDTNRLSPGEDYKIDVQGYTHYHGDADYARRPLFDFVKPEVFERPTYKMFLDLLDNYTREIGKAEKVSFQERQEIQDFLDEIIKTRVMQYVRSYLINKGKCTSDPGAFKTLLYNLWFGMYKSTRDGGVDSCGFEHVFVGEEADHKNQITGCHGWIQLYNEEKNGRLDYHGYISMNRTRPSDEQHILTLQFTLLDEEDGSEDKKPMSTSFIGVSPEFEIGLYTLLALAPGPETKEERGKQVTKCDFGDHQAEINIVTWDWYGKTRIRTAYPEE
;
A
#
# COMPACT_ATOMS: atom_id res chain seq x y z
N MET A 1 -49.96 -40.02 4.32
CA MET A 1 -48.79 -39.36 4.93
C MET A 1 -49.22 -38.78 6.27
N SER A 2 -48.64 -39.28 7.37
CA SER A 2 -49.15 -39.12 8.73
C SER A 2 -48.92 -37.71 9.29
N SER A 3 -49.81 -37.28 10.19
CA SER A 3 -49.75 -36.00 10.93
C SER A 3 -48.37 -35.71 11.55
N TRP A 4 -47.64 -36.74 11.95
CA TRP A 4 -46.28 -36.68 12.50
C TRP A 4 -45.23 -36.12 11.53
N ALA A 5 -45.32 -36.42 10.23
CA ALA A 5 -44.36 -35.91 9.25
C ALA A 5 -44.48 -34.39 9.04
N LYS A 6 -45.70 -33.85 9.16
CA LYS A 6 -45.94 -32.40 9.10
C LYS A 6 -45.42 -31.68 10.34
N ILE A 7 -45.59 -32.26 11.52
CA ILE A 7 -45.08 -31.69 12.78
C ILE A 7 -43.55 -31.63 12.77
N ALA A 8 -42.88 -32.71 12.31
CA ALA A 8 -41.43 -32.76 12.19
C ALA A 8 -40.88 -31.72 11.19
N ALA A 9 -41.53 -31.56 10.03
CA ALA A 9 -41.13 -30.57 9.02
C ALA A 9 -41.29 -29.12 9.52
N THR A 10 -42.35 -28.83 10.28
CA THR A 10 -42.54 -27.52 10.90
C THR A 10 -41.49 -27.25 11.98
N GLY A 11 -41.13 -28.26 12.77
CA GLY A 11 -40.04 -28.16 13.76
C GLY A 11 -38.69 -27.85 13.11
N ALA A 12 -38.35 -28.53 12.01
CA ALA A 12 -37.09 -28.29 11.30
C ALA A 12 -36.99 -26.86 10.74
N LYS A 13 -38.07 -26.32 10.17
CA LYS A 13 -38.10 -24.92 9.70
C LYS A 13 -37.97 -23.91 10.84
N ALA A 14 -38.53 -24.20 12.00
CA ALA A 14 -38.39 -23.32 13.16
C ALA A 14 -36.94 -23.27 13.65
N VAL A 15 -36.23 -24.40 13.64
CA VAL A 15 -34.80 -24.47 13.99
C VAL A 15 -33.95 -23.66 13.00
N GLU A 16 -34.17 -23.81 11.69
CA GLU A 16 -33.42 -23.06 10.67
C GLU A 16 -33.59 -21.53 10.81
N VAL A 17 -34.79 -21.07 11.16
CA VAL A 17 -35.07 -19.64 11.39
C VAL A 17 -34.34 -19.14 12.65
N VAL A 18 -34.28 -19.96 13.70
CA VAL A 18 -33.55 -19.61 14.93
C VAL A 18 -32.04 -19.56 14.68
N GLU A 19 -31.48 -20.51 13.94
CA GLU A 19 -30.05 -20.52 13.58
C GLU A 19 -29.67 -19.26 12.79
N LYS A 20 -30.46 -18.88 11.78
CA LYS A 20 -30.25 -17.63 11.03
C LYS A 20 -30.37 -16.38 11.91
N ALA A 21 -31.31 -16.38 12.86
CA ALA A 21 -31.46 -15.25 13.78
C ALA A 21 -30.27 -15.14 14.74
N VAL A 22 -29.72 -16.27 15.22
CA VAL A 22 -28.50 -16.30 16.04
C VAL A 22 -27.31 -15.76 15.26
N GLU A 23 -27.11 -16.18 14.02
CA GLU A 23 -26.03 -15.68 13.15
C GLU A 23 -26.12 -14.16 12.93
N VAL A 24 -27.33 -13.63 12.72
CA VAL A 24 -27.55 -12.18 12.60
C VAL A 24 -27.23 -11.45 13.91
N VAL A 25 -27.62 -11.99 15.06
CA VAL A 25 -27.32 -11.40 16.37
C VAL A 25 -25.82 -11.42 16.66
N GLU A 26 -25.14 -12.53 16.39
CA GLU A 26 -23.69 -12.64 16.55
C GLU A 26 -22.95 -11.64 15.65
N ASN A 27 -23.40 -11.45 14.41
CA ASN A 27 -22.84 -10.45 13.50
C ASN A 27 -23.07 -9.01 13.98
N ILE A 28 -24.26 -8.69 14.50
CA ILE A 28 -24.55 -7.38 15.08
C ILE A 28 -23.70 -7.15 16.33
N GLN A 29 -23.52 -8.17 17.16
CA GLN A 29 -22.77 -8.08 18.39
C GLN A 29 -21.27 -7.90 18.10
N ALA A 30 -20.72 -8.60 17.11
CA ALA A 30 -19.37 -8.37 16.62
C ALA A 30 -19.18 -6.95 16.04
N GLN A 31 -20.17 -6.41 15.30
CA GLN A 31 -20.16 -5.02 14.84
C GLN A 31 -20.24 -4.01 15.99
N MET A 32 -21.03 -4.28 17.03
CA MET A 32 -21.13 -3.41 18.20
C MET A 32 -19.86 -3.43 19.05
N GLU A 33 -19.26 -4.61 19.21
CA GLU A 33 -17.98 -4.76 19.91
C GLU A 33 -16.86 -4.06 19.15
N SER A 34 -16.79 -4.18 17.82
CA SER A 34 -15.83 -3.40 17.01
C SER A 34 -16.03 -1.90 17.19
N LEU A 35 -17.27 -1.41 17.07
CA LEU A 35 -17.63 0.01 17.26
C LEU A 35 -17.32 0.55 18.67
N SER A 36 -17.34 -0.32 19.69
CA SER A 36 -17.07 0.07 21.09
C SER A 36 -15.57 0.18 21.39
N VAL A 37 -14.74 -0.63 20.73
CA VAL A 37 -13.27 -0.57 20.84
C VAL A 37 -12.72 0.59 20.00
N ASP A 38 -13.41 0.97 18.93
CA ASP A 38 -13.06 2.09 18.04
C ASP A 38 -13.05 3.47 18.73
N HIS A 39 -13.76 3.65 19.86
CA HIS A 39 -13.89 4.98 20.48
C HIS A 39 -12.64 5.42 21.27
N ASP A 40 -11.92 4.48 21.90
CA ASP A 40 -10.76 4.82 22.72
C ASP A 40 -9.49 5.01 21.88
N ASP A 41 -9.22 4.16 20.86
CA ASP A 41 -8.00 4.26 20.02
C ASP A 41 -8.04 5.43 18.99
N PHE A 42 -9.23 5.86 18.53
CA PHE A 42 -9.36 6.91 17.50
C PHE A 42 -9.55 8.33 18.04
N SER A 43 -9.69 8.48 19.35
CA SER A 43 -9.89 9.78 20.00
C SER A 43 -8.59 10.49 20.42
N GLU A 44 -7.47 9.78 20.44
CA GLU A 44 -6.21 10.26 21.06
C GLU A 44 -5.33 11.13 20.15
N ALA A 45 -5.44 11.04 18.81
CA ALA A 45 -4.54 11.80 17.94
C ALA A 45 -5.01 13.23 17.70
N HIS A 46 -4.32 14.17 18.34
CA HIS A 46 -4.49 15.59 18.09
C HIS A 46 -3.56 16.08 16.95
N SER A 47 -2.38 15.47 16.81
CA SER A 47 -1.36 15.83 15.81
C SER A 47 -1.21 14.79 14.69
N THR A 48 -0.50 15.16 13.61
CA THR A 48 -0.14 14.26 12.52
C THR A 48 0.95 13.27 12.95
N ASP A 49 1.90 13.70 13.79
CA ASP A 49 2.92 12.83 14.38
C ASP A 49 2.29 11.68 15.21
N ASP A 50 1.33 12.00 16.08
CA ASP A 50 0.60 10.98 16.85
C ASP A 50 -0.15 10.02 15.91
N ALA A 51 -0.73 10.55 14.83
CA ALA A 51 -1.45 9.74 13.87
C ALA A 51 -0.56 8.74 13.14
N VAL A 52 0.65 9.13 12.76
CA VAL A 52 1.62 8.23 12.13
C VAL A 52 2.04 7.12 13.09
N LYS A 53 2.31 7.44 14.36
CA LYS A 53 2.65 6.46 15.40
C LYS A 53 1.51 5.47 15.66
N ILE A 54 0.27 5.96 15.68
CA ILE A 54 -0.90 5.09 15.82
C ILE A 54 -1.04 4.19 14.61
N LEU A 55 -0.94 4.71 13.38
CA LEU A 55 -0.98 3.90 12.15
C LEU A 55 0.06 2.78 12.20
N TRP A 56 1.28 3.09 12.61
CA TRP A 56 2.33 2.10 12.80
C TRP A 56 1.93 1.03 13.82
N LYS A 57 1.38 1.42 14.97
CA LYS A 57 0.98 0.47 16.02
C LYS A 57 -0.18 -0.44 15.60
N ILE A 58 -1.16 0.08 14.84
CA ILE A 58 -2.40 -0.64 14.49
C ILE A 58 -2.34 -1.38 13.17
N ASP A 59 -1.21 -1.37 12.46
CA ASP A 59 -0.97 -2.18 11.28
C ASP A 59 -0.82 -3.66 11.68
N THR A 60 -1.96 -4.30 11.98
CA THR A 60 -2.03 -5.70 12.41
C THR A 60 -1.68 -6.69 11.31
N ASN A 61 -1.66 -6.25 10.05
CA ASN A 61 -1.28 -7.07 8.92
C ASN A 61 0.22 -6.99 8.60
N ARG A 62 0.96 -6.04 9.20
CA ARG A 62 2.43 -5.96 9.08
C ARG A 62 3.09 -7.30 9.39
N LEU A 63 4.08 -7.63 8.59
CA LEU A 63 4.89 -8.83 8.72
C LEU A 63 5.98 -8.67 9.77
N SER A 64 6.28 -9.76 10.47
CA SER A 64 7.36 -9.82 11.45
C SER A 64 8.66 -10.32 10.81
N PRO A 65 9.77 -9.55 10.85
CA PRO A 65 11.05 -10.01 10.34
C PRO A 65 11.54 -11.28 11.07
N GLY A 66 12.18 -12.19 10.34
CA GLY A 66 12.63 -13.49 10.85
C GLY A 66 11.52 -14.53 11.02
N GLU A 67 10.26 -14.10 11.11
CA GLU A 67 9.10 -14.99 11.20
C GLU A 67 8.35 -15.07 9.86
N ASP A 68 7.80 -13.97 9.38
CA ASP A 68 6.98 -13.92 8.16
C ASP A 68 7.82 -13.72 6.89
N TYR A 69 8.95 -13.05 7.03
CA TYR A 69 9.90 -12.84 5.95
C TYR A 69 11.32 -12.73 6.49
N LYS A 70 12.30 -12.86 5.62
CA LYS A 70 13.70 -12.57 5.91
C LYS A 70 14.36 -11.95 4.69
N ILE A 71 15.12 -10.89 4.93
CA ILE A 71 15.95 -10.24 3.91
C ILE A 71 17.43 -10.51 4.14
N ASP A 72 18.22 -10.41 3.08
CA ASP A 72 19.68 -10.41 3.08
C ASP A 72 20.17 -9.09 2.45
N VAL A 73 20.49 -8.11 3.29
CA VAL A 73 20.89 -6.76 2.86
C VAL A 73 22.26 -6.73 2.17
N GLN A 74 23.06 -7.78 2.32
CA GLN A 74 24.34 -7.96 1.61
C GLN A 74 25.30 -6.76 1.72
N GLY A 75 25.81 -6.27 0.58
CA GLY A 75 26.87 -5.28 0.51
C GLY A 75 26.37 -3.85 0.28
N TYR A 76 27.24 -2.90 0.63
CA TYR A 76 27.00 -1.47 0.42
C TYR A 76 27.27 -1.08 -1.03
N THR A 77 26.33 -0.34 -1.62
CA THR A 77 26.50 0.37 -2.89
C THR A 77 26.25 1.88 -2.71
N HIS A 78 26.34 2.64 -3.79
CA HIS A 78 26.10 4.08 -3.81
C HIS A 78 25.40 4.49 -5.11
N TYR A 79 24.82 5.69 -5.12
CA TYR A 79 23.99 6.19 -6.23
C TYR A 79 24.60 6.02 -7.63
N HIS A 80 25.92 6.23 -7.76
CA HIS A 80 26.66 6.10 -9.02
C HIS A 80 27.47 4.79 -9.13
N GLY A 81 27.29 3.84 -8.22
CA GLY A 81 28.00 2.57 -8.25
C GLY A 81 27.40 1.64 -9.31
N ASP A 82 28.25 1.02 -10.12
CA ASP A 82 27.84 0.04 -11.15
C ASP A 82 28.25 -1.40 -10.79
N ALA A 83 28.88 -1.58 -9.64
CA ALA A 83 29.27 -2.90 -9.16
C ALA A 83 28.11 -3.52 -8.36
N ASP A 84 27.79 -4.76 -8.70
CA ASP A 84 26.90 -5.60 -7.92
C ASP A 84 27.60 -6.06 -6.62
N TYR A 85 27.04 -5.63 -5.49
CA TYR A 85 27.48 -6.01 -4.15
C TYR A 85 26.49 -6.95 -3.45
N ALA A 86 25.53 -7.51 -4.19
CA ALA A 86 24.46 -8.35 -3.72
C ALA A 86 24.20 -9.54 -4.67
N ARG A 87 25.10 -10.52 -4.64
CA ARG A 87 25.04 -11.74 -5.48
C ARG A 87 23.84 -12.67 -5.21
N ARG A 88 23.03 -12.38 -4.19
CA ARG A 88 21.85 -13.16 -3.80
C ARG A 88 20.62 -12.25 -3.87
N PRO A 89 19.41 -12.82 -3.96
CA PRO A 89 18.18 -12.06 -3.77
C PRO A 89 18.18 -11.28 -2.44
N LEU A 90 17.56 -10.11 -2.42
CA LEU A 90 17.25 -9.36 -1.20
C LEU A 90 16.30 -10.17 -0.31
N PHE A 91 15.25 -10.78 -0.86
CA PHE A 91 14.29 -11.57 -0.10
C PHE A 91 14.73 -13.04 -0.05
N ASP A 92 15.32 -13.45 1.08
CA ASP A 92 15.65 -14.87 1.35
C ASP A 92 14.37 -15.71 1.41
N PHE A 93 13.34 -15.20 2.11
CA PHE A 93 11.98 -15.72 1.98
C PHE A 93 10.92 -14.68 2.34
N VAL A 94 9.73 -14.88 1.80
CA VAL A 94 8.46 -14.37 2.33
C VAL A 94 7.51 -15.56 2.39
N LYS A 95 6.89 -15.79 3.54
CA LYS A 95 5.95 -16.90 3.74
C LYS A 95 4.81 -16.84 2.73
N PRO A 96 4.50 -17.90 1.98
CA PRO A 96 3.41 -17.90 1.00
C PRO A 96 2.05 -17.54 1.61
N GLU A 97 1.82 -17.89 2.88
CA GLU A 97 0.59 -17.63 3.63
C GLU A 97 0.31 -16.13 3.79
N VAL A 98 1.32 -15.27 3.66
CA VAL A 98 1.15 -13.81 3.61
C VAL A 98 0.24 -13.43 2.45
N PHE A 99 0.47 -14.01 1.27
CA PHE A 99 -0.26 -13.68 0.04
C PHE A 99 -1.61 -14.41 -0.06
N GLU A 100 -1.95 -15.22 0.94
CA GLU A 100 -3.30 -15.74 1.12
C GLU A 100 -4.19 -14.77 1.91
N ARG A 101 -3.58 -13.80 2.62
CA ARG A 101 -4.32 -12.76 3.34
C ARG A 101 -5.03 -11.84 2.33
N PRO A 102 -6.29 -11.43 2.56
CA PRO A 102 -7.09 -10.73 1.57
C PRO A 102 -6.46 -9.45 1.00
N THR A 103 -5.90 -8.58 1.85
CA THR A 103 -5.34 -7.29 1.39
C THR A 103 -4.08 -7.48 0.55
N TYR A 104 -3.19 -8.39 0.95
CA TYR A 104 -1.98 -8.74 0.19
C TYR A 104 -2.32 -9.39 -1.15
N LYS A 105 -3.27 -10.33 -1.15
CA LYS A 105 -3.71 -11.01 -2.37
C LYS A 105 -4.26 -10.03 -3.40
N MET A 106 -5.22 -9.21 -2.98
CA MET A 106 -5.84 -8.23 -3.88
C MET A 106 -4.84 -7.17 -4.34
N PHE A 107 -3.86 -6.81 -3.50
CA PHE A 107 -2.79 -5.90 -3.92
C PHE A 107 -1.88 -6.52 -4.99
N LEU A 108 -1.54 -7.81 -4.88
CA LEU A 108 -0.82 -8.53 -5.94
C LEU A 108 -1.64 -8.61 -7.23
N ASP A 109 -2.94 -8.93 -7.14
CA ASP A 109 -3.84 -8.96 -8.30
C ASP A 109 -3.85 -7.59 -9.01
N LEU A 110 -3.79 -6.48 -8.26
CA LEU A 110 -3.64 -5.14 -8.85
C LEU A 110 -2.30 -4.94 -9.54
N LEU A 111 -1.18 -5.41 -8.98
CA LEU A 111 0.14 -5.26 -9.60
C LEU A 111 0.24 -6.03 -10.91
N ASP A 112 -0.36 -7.22 -11.00
CA ASP A 112 -0.34 -8.09 -12.18
C ASP A 112 -1.08 -7.49 -13.39
N ASN A 113 -1.95 -6.51 -13.17
CA ASN A 113 -2.64 -5.79 -14.25
C ASN A 113 -1.74 -4.84 -15.03
N TYR A 114 -0.62 -4.42 -14.45
CA TYR A 114 0.25 -3.40 -15.05
C TYR A 114 1.48 -4.06 -15.66
N THR A 115 1.50 -4.14 -16.98
CA THR A 115 2.74 -4.37 -17.74
C THR A 115 3.46 -3.04 -17.90
N ARG A 116 4.80 -3.00 -17.81
CA ARG A 116 5.63 -1.79 -17.98
C ARG A 116 5.61 -1.19 -19.41
N GLU A 117 4.56 -1.43 -20.20
CA GLU A 117 4.46 -0.93 -21.56
C GLU A 117 4.19 0.59 -21.56
N ILE A 118 5.23 1.37 -21.85
CA ILE A 118 5.09 2.80 -22.15
C ILE A 118 4.27 2.98 -23.44
N GLY A 119 3.38 3.97 -23.47
CA GLY A 119 2.91 4.56 -24.72
C GLY A 119 1.58 4.04 -25.29
N LYS A 120 0.92 3.05 -24.67
CA LYS A 120 -0.45 2.65 -25.04
C LYS A 120 -1.44 3.21 -24.03
N ALA A 121 -2.48 3.90 -24.51
CA ALA A 121 -3.59 4.31 -23.66
C ALA A 121 -4.21 3.07 -22.99
N GLU A 122 -3.93 2.86 -21.70
CA GLU A 122 -4.48 1.74 -20.95
C GLU A 122 -6.00 1.91 -20.89
N LYS A 123 -6.71 1.09 -21.67
CA LYS A 123 -8.15 0.96 -21.50
C LYS A 123 -8.37 0.08 -20.30
N VAL A 124 -8.56 0.72 -19.14
CA VAL A 124 -8.89 -0.02 -17.91
C VAL A 124 -10.05 -0.98 -18.20
N SER A 125 -9.81 -2.27 -18.07
CA SER A 125 -10.79 -3.31 -18.35
C SER A 125 -11.93 -3.26 -17.32
N PHE A 126 -13.01 -4.02 -17.55
CA PHE A 126 -14.06 -4.13 -16.53
C PHE A 126 -13.54 -4.88 -15.30
N GLN A 127 -12.66 -5.85 -15.52
CA GLN A 127 -12.01 -6.68 -14.52
C GLN A 127 -11.08 -5.85 -13.63
N GLU A 128 -10.16 -5.07 -14.21
CA GLU A 128 -9.28 -4.16 -13.46
C GLU A 128 -10.08 -3.16 -12.61
N ARG A 129 -11.17 -2.60 -13.17
CA ARG A 129 -12.06 -1.74 -12.38
C ARG A 129 -12.68 -2.48 -11.19
N GLN A 130 -13.06 -3.74 -11.36
CA GLN A 130 -13.64 -4.54 -10.29
C GLN A 130 -12.60 -4.86 -9.22
N GLU A 131 -11.38 -5.24 -9.61
CA GLU A 131 -10.27 -5.51 -8.68
C GLU A 131 -9.91 -4.28 -7.87
N ILE A 132 -9.90 -3.09 -8.48
CA ILE A 132 -9.73 -1.82 -7.74
C ILE A 132 -10.86 -1.63 -6.73
N GLN A 133 -12.11 -1.90 -7.10
CA GLN A 133 -13.23 -1.75 -6.17
C GLN A 133 -13.16 -2.75 -5.02
N ASP A 134 -12.78 -4.00 -5.31
CA ASP A 134 -12.69 -5.08 -4.33
C ASP A 134 -11.52 -4.84 -3.36
N PHE A 135 -10.35 -4.44 -3.88
CA PHE A 135 -9.22 -4.02 -3.06
C PHE A 135 -9.58 -2.87 -2.12
N LEU A 136 -10.22 -1.83 -2.66
CA LEU A 136 -10.68 -0.69 -1.85
C LEU A 136 -11.69 -1.12 -0.79
N ASP A 137 -12.66 -2.00 -1.13
CA ASP A 137 -13.62 -2.53 -0.15
C ASP A 137 -12.95 -3.35 0.94
N GLU A 138 -11.87 -4.05 0.62
CA GLU A 138 -11.14 -4.85 1.60
C GLU A 138 -10.29 -3.99 2.54
N ILE A 139 -9.49 -3.06 2.01
CA ILE A 139 -8.61 -2.25 2.87
C ILE A 139 -9.42 -1.34 3.79
N ILE A 140 -10.58 -0.81 3.40
CA ILE A 140 -11.38 0.07 4.28
C ILE A 140 -11.93 -0.63 5.53
N LYS A 141 -11.94 -1.97 5.54
CA LYS A 141 -12.35 -2.76 6.72
C LYS A 141 -11.26 -2.84 7.79
N THR A 142 -10.01 -2.54 7.43
CA THR A 142 -8.86 -2.64 8.33
C THR A 142 -8.85 -1.53 9.37
N ARG A 143 -8.27 -1.79 10.55
CA ARG A 143 -8.11 -0.77 11.61
C ARG A 143 -7.34 0.46 11.12
N VAL A 144 -6.32 0.22 10.28
CA VAL A 144 -5.52 1.28 9.63
C VAL A 144 -6.42 2.24 8.84
N MET A 145 -7.28 1.73 7.96
CA MET A 145 -8.09 2.60 7.11
C MET A 145 -9.29 3.20 7.86
N GLN A 146 -9.84 2.49 8.86
CA GLN A 146 -10.83 3.05 9.78
C GLN A 146 -10.27 4.23 10.58
N TYR A 147 -9.01 4.13 11.02
CA TYR A 147 -8.26 5.22 11.64
C TYR A 147 -8.11 6.41 10.69
N VAL A 148 -7.58 6.17 9.49
CA VAL A 148 -7.34 7.24 8.48
C VAL A 148 -8.64 7.97 8.19
N ARG A 149 -9.75 7.23 7.99
CA ARG A 149 -11.07 7.81 7.75
C ARG A 149 -11.49 8.71 8.90
N SER A 150 -11.41 8.23 10.13
CA SER A 150 -11.78 9.00 11.34
C SER A 150 -10.93 10.26 11.48
N TYR A 151 -9.62 10.14 11.27
CA TYR A 151 -8.69 11.26 11.29
C TYR A 151 -9.05 12.33 10.24
N LEU A 152 -9.32 11.92 9.00
CA LEU A 152 -9.67 12.84 7.92
C LEU A 152 -11.04 13.50 8.13
N ILE A 153 -12.01 12.81 8.74
CA ILE A 153 -13.28 13.40 9.16
C ILE A 153 -13.03 14.51 10.19
N ASN A 154 -12.22 14.23 11.22
CA ASN A 154 -11.88 15.20 12.27
C ASN A 154 -11.12 16.42 11.72
N LYS A 155 -10.31 16.24 10.67
CA LYS A 155 -9.63 17.34 9.97
C LYS A 155 -10.49 18.05 8.91
N GLY A 156 -11.75 17.64 8.75
CA GLY A 156 -12.68 18.22 7.75
C GLY A 156 -12.32 17.92 6.29
N LYS A 157 -11.57 16.84 6.05
CA LYS A 157 -11.09 16.40 4.72
C LYS A 157 -11.95 15.29 4.11
N CYS A 158 -12.76 14.62 4.92
CA CYS A 158 -13.69 13.59 4.48
C CYS A 158 -15.04 13.75 5.21
N THR A 159 -16.12 13.29 4.59
CA THR A 159 -17.45 13.27 5.22
C THR A 159 -17.66 11.98 6.01
N SER A 160 -18.63 11.96 6.91
CA SER A 160 -19.02 10.76 7.68
C SER A 160 -19.74 9.68 6.86
N ASP A 161 -20.00 9.90 5.57
CA ASP A 161 -20.50 8.88 4.65
C ASP A 161 -19.40 7.84 4.35
N PRO A 162 -19.64 6.52 4.56
CA PRO A 162 -18.68 5.48 4.20
C PRO A 162 -18.35 5.44 2.71
N GLY A 163 -19.33 5.68 1.83
CA GLY A 163 -19.12 5.64 0.38
C GLY A 163 -18.22 6.77 -0.13
N ALA A 164 -18.28 7.93 0.51
CA ALA A 164 -17.42 9.07 0.21
C ALA A 164 -15.93 8.79 0.45
N PHE A 165 -15.58 8.01 1.49
CA PHE A 165 -14.18 7.68 1.75
C PHE A 165 -13.60 6.74 0.69
N LYS A 166 -14.35 5.71 0.27
CA LYS A 166 -13.96 4.86 -0.85
C LYS A 166 -13.77 5.67 -2.15
N THR A 167 -14.71 6.59 -2.42
CA THR A 167 -14.64 7.48 -3.58
C THR A 167 -13.43 8.40 -3.52
N LEU A 168 -13.08 8.92 -2.34
CA LEU A 168 -11.90 9.73 -2.12
C LEU A 168 -10.62 8.95 -2.45
N LEU A 169 -10.48 7.74 -1.91
CA LEU A 169 -9.34 6.85 -2.19
C LEU A 169 -9.23 6.53 -3.68
N TYR A 170 -10.35 6.18 -4.32
CA TYR A 170 -10.39 5.90 -5.75
C TYR A 170 -9.86 7.09 -6.57
N ASN A 171 -10.36 8.30 -6.31
CA ASN A 171 -9.90 9.47 -7.06
C ASN A 171 -8.43 9.82 -6.79
N LEU A 172 -7.96 9.61 -5.56
CA LEU A 172 -6.60 9.94 -5.14
C LEU A 172 -5.56 9.01 -5.76
N TRP A 173 -5.85 7.70 -5.78
CA TRP A 173 -4.90 6.64 -6.17
C TRP A 173 -5.11 6.11 -7.58
N PHE A 174 -6.36 5.89 -7.99
CA PHE A 174 -6.73 5.23 -9.24
C PHE A 174 -7.34 6.19 -10.26
N GLY A 175 -7.40 7.48 -9.93
CA GLY A 175 -7.79 8.50 -10.88
C GLY A 175 -6.73 8.67 -11.96
N MET A 176 -7.08 8.32 -13.21
CA MET A 176 -6.25 8.52 -14.40
C MET A 176 -5.98 10.00 -14.75
N TYR A 177 -4.73 10.44 -14.73
CA TYR A 177 -4.30 11.76 -15.19
C TYR A 177 -3.34 11.63 -16.37
N LYS A 178 -3.24 12.68 -17.20
CA LYS A 178 -2.28 12.69 -18.31
C LYS A 178 -0.90 13.06 -17.82
N SER A 179 0.12 12.27 -18.18
CA SER A 179 1.50 12.69 -18.02
C SER A 179 1.78 13.94 -18.88
N THR A 180 2.35 14.98 -18.26
CA THR A 180 2.42 16.35 -18.82
C THR A 180 3.56 16.59 -19.82
N ARG A 181 4.35 15.58 -20.16
CA ARG A 181 5.34 15.67 -21.25
C ARG A 181 4.84 14.88 -22.45
N ASP A 182 4.57 15.60 -23.53
CA ASP A 182 4.43 15.09 -24.89
C ASP A 182 3.25 14.17 -25.21
N GLY A 183 2.09 14.39 -24.57
CA GLY A 183 0.85 13.71 -24.93
C GLY A 183 0.79 12.25 -24.45
N GLY A 184 1.54 11.94 -23.40
CA GLY A 184 1.70 10.61 -22.82
C GLY A 184 0.43 9.98 -22.25
N VAL A 185 0.56 8.68 -21.99
CA VAL A 185 -0.45 7.73 -21.53
C VAL A 185 -1.14 8.22 -20.26
N ASP A 186 -2.42 7.84 -20.13
CA ASP A 186 -3.18 8.04 -18.90
C ASP A 186 -2.57 7.11 -17.83
N SER A 187 -2.06 7.65 -16.71
CA SER A 187 -1.52 6.86 -15.58
C SER A 187 -2.19 7.26 -14.26
N CYS A 188 -1.94 6.51 -13.19
CA CYS A 188 -2.49 6.79 -11.86
C CYS A 188 -1.45 6.74 -10.74
N GLY A 189 -1.82 7.27 -9.56
CA GLY A 189 -0.93 7.31 -8.40
C GLY A 189 -0.53 5.94 -7.89
N PHE A 190 -1.41 4.93 -8.00
CA PHE A 190 -1.11 3.55 -7.62
C PHE A 190 0.02 2.97 -8.49
N GLU A 191 -0.12 3.09 -9.80
CA GLU A 191 0.85 2.63 -10.80
C GLU A 191 2.22 3.29 -10.56
N HIS A 192 2.25 4.61 -10.45
CA HIS A 192 3.51 5.32 -10.28
C HIS A 192 4.22 4.97 -8.95
N VAL A 193 3.49 4.87 -7.84
CA VAL A 193 4.08 4.59 -6.51
C VAL A 193 4.52 3.14 -6.38
N PHE A 194 3.65 2.20 -6.74
CA PHE A 194 3.82 0.79 -6.39
C PHE A 194 4.35 -0.06 -7.55
N VAL A 195 3.85 0.12 -8.77
CA VAL A 195 4.31 -0.67 -9.95
C VAL A 195 5.67 -0.17 -10.44
N GLY A 196 5.81 1.16 -10.51
CA GLY A 196 7.00 1.84 -10.98
C GLY A 196 6.99 2.04 -12.49
N GLU A 197 6.70 3.27 -12.90
CA GLU A 197 6.80 3.70 -14.29
C GLU A 197 8.26 3.93 -14.71
N GLU A 198 8.63 3.44 -15.89
CA GLU A 198 9.82 3.89 -16.59
C GLU A 198 9.61 5.33 -17.06
N ALA A 199 10.59 6.21 -16.79
CA ALA A 199 10.56 7.55 -17.34
C ALA A 199 10.76 7.49 -18.85
N ASP A 200 9.74 7.93 -19.61
CA ASP A 200 9.81 8.20 -21.05
C ASP A 200 11.23 8.65 -21.46
N HIS A 201 11.92 7.74 -22.15
CA HIS A 201 13.20 7.95 -22.85
C HIS A 201 14.46 8.11 -22.00
N LYS A 202 14.55 7.49 -20.81
CA LYS A 202 15.79 7.54 -20.01
C LYS A 202 16.32 6.22 -19.44
N ASN A 203 15.72 5.07 -19.72
CA ASN A 203 16.13 3.79 -19.12
C ASN A 203 16.27 3.90 -17.58
N GLN A 204 15.32 4.61 -16.97
CA GLN A 204 15.35 5.00 -15.56
C GLN A 204 13.96 4.87 -14.97
N ILE A 205 13.84 4.02 -13.95
CA ILE A 205 12.61 3.84 -13.19
C ILE A 205 12.39 5.04 -12.26
N THR A 206 11.23 5.67 -12.34
CA THR A 206 10.90 6.82 -11.48
C THR A 206 10.09 6.48 -10.24
N GLY A 207 9.44 5.31 -10.21
CA GLY A 207 8.70 4.78 -9.05
C GLY A 207 9.32 3.52 -8.44
N CYS A 208 8.47 2.51 -8.17
CA CYS A 208 8.80 1.20 -7.58
C CYS A 208 9.35 1.32 -6.15
N HIS A 209 8.50 1.83 -5.24
CA HIS A 209 8.84 2.02 -3.83
C HIS A 209 8.22 0.96 -2.91
N GLY A 210 7.21 0.21 -3.35
CA GLY A 210 6.54 -0.80 -2.53
C GLY A 210 7.29 -2.12 -2.48
N TRP A 211 7.52 -2.66 -1.27
CA TRP A 211 8.27 -3.91 -1.13
C TRP A 211 7.59 -5.14 -1.71
N ILE A 212 6.25 -5.14 -1.78
CA ILE A 212 5.50 -6.26 -2.38
C ILE A 212 5.86 -6.37 -3.86
N GLN A 213 5.99 -5.23 -4.56
CA GLN A 213 6.43 -5.21 -5.95
C GLN A 213 7.91 -5.60 -6.06
N LEU A 214 8.77 -5.09 -5.19
CA LEU A 214 10.19 -5.51 -5.16
C LEU A 214 10.31 -7.04 -5.03
N TYR A 215 9.56 -7.64 -4.10
CA TYR A 215 9.52 -9.09 -3.92
C TYR A 215 8.95 -9.81 -5.15
N ASN A 216 7.85 -9.32 -5.72
CA ASN A 216 7.21 -9.94 -6.88
C ASN A 216 8.15 -9.95 -8.09
N GLU A 217 8.80 -8.83 -8.38
CA GLU A 217 9.74 -8.70 -9.48
C GLU A 217 11.00 -9.55 -9.26
N GLU A 218 11.54 -9.60 -8.05
CA GLU A 218 12.72 -10.43 -7.72
C GLU A 218 12.40 -11.93 -7.83
N LYS A 219 11.25 -12.35 -7.30
CA LYS A 219 10.79 -13.75 -7.36
C LYS A 219 10.59 -14.22 -8.81
N ASN A 220 10.14 -13.33 -9.69
CA ASN A 220 9.97 -13.61 -11.11
C ASN A 220 11.27 -13.45 -11.93
N GLY A 221 12.40 -13.12 -11.28
CA GLY A 221 13.69 -12.95 -11.95
C GLY A 221 13.79 -11.69 -12.81
N ARG A 222 12.92 -10.71 -12.56
CA ARG A 222 12.90 -9.41 -13.26
C ARG A 222 13.62 -8.30 -12.49
N LEU A 223 13.86 -8.47 -11.19
CA LEU A 223 14.63 -7.52 -10.39
C LEU A 223 15.98 -8.12 -10.04
N ASP A 224 17.05 -7.36 -10.29
CA ASP A 224 18.40 -7.67 -9.81
C ASP A 224 18.80 -6.65 -8.73
N TYR A 225 18.95 -7.11 -7.50
CA TYR A 225 19.30 -6.28 -6.35
C TYR A 225 20.81 -6.08 -6.28
N HIS A 226 21.27 -4.83 -6.20
CA HIS A 226 22.71 -4.52 -6.25
C HIS A 226 23.34 -4.21 -4.88
N GLY A 227 22.53 -4.01 -3.85
CA GLY A 227 22.99 -3.69 -2.49
C GLY A 227 22.26 -2.51 -1.85
N TYR A 228 22.55 -2.30 -0.56
CA TYR A 228 21.95 -1.23 0.22
C TYR A 228 22.73 0.09 0.05
N ILE A 229 22.03 1.21 0.19
CA ILE A 229 22.62 2.54 0.29
C ILE A 229 22.38 3.04 1.72
N SER A 230 23.37 3.68 2.32
CA SER A 230 23.26 4.26 3.67
C SER A 230 24.05 5.55 3.73
N MET A 231 23.40 6.66 4.11
CA MET A 231 24.07 7.96 4.23
C MET A 231 25.20 7.93 5.27
N ASN A 232 24.96 7.23 6.38
CA ASN A 232 25.93 7.11 7.48
C ASN A 232 26.89 5.92 7.31
N ARG A 233 26.79 5.17 6.20
CA ARG A 233 27.57 3.95 5.91
C ARG A 233 27.45 2.86 6.97
N THR A 234 26.40 2.92 7.79
CA THR A 234 26.06 1.85 8.73
C THR A 234 25.29 0.78 7.97
N ARG A 235 25.66 -0.49 8.16
CA ARG A 235 24.91 -1.62 7.58
C ARG A 235 23.53 -1.69 8.27
N PRO A 236 22.42 -1.63 7.52
CA PRO A 236 21.09 -1.88 8.04
C PRO A 236 21.00 -3.25 8.72
N SER A 237 20.08 -3.37 9.68
CA SER A 237 19.71 -4.68 10.21
C SER A 237 18.97 -5.47 9.14
N ASP A 238 19.10 -6.79 9.17
CA ASP A 238 18.29 -7.70 8.33
C ASP A 238 16.81 -7.73 8.80
N GLU A 239 16.51 -7.06 9.92
CA GLU A 239 15.17 -6.90 10.49
C GLU A 239 14.60 -5.48 10.30
N GLN A 240 15.30 -4.61 9.56
CA GLN A 240 14.90 -3.22 9.40
C GLN A 240 13.65 -3.09 8.50
N HIS A 241 12.71 -2.25 8.90
CA HIS A 241 11.47 -2.00 8.14
C HIS A 241 11.56 -0.87 7.11
N ILE A 242 12.70 -0.18 7.02
CA ILE A 242 12.95 0.87 6.02
C ILE A 242 14.33 0.59 5.44
N LEU A 243 14.43 0.46 4.13
CA LEU A 243 15.70 0.18 3.48
C LEU A 243 15.85 1.07 2.26
N THR A 244 17.03 1.67 2.09
CA THR A 244 17.42 2.30 0.83
C THR A 244 18.23 1.31 0.00
N LEU A 245 17.78 1.05 -1.22
CA LEU A 245 18.31 0.03 -2.13
C LEU A 245 18.58 0.57 -3.53
N GLN A 246 19.45 -0.14 -4.24
CA GLN A 246 19.68 0.01 -5.68
C GLN A 246 19.41 -1.33 -6.35
N PHE A 247 18.80 -1.29 -7.52
CA PHE A 247 18.47 -2.48 -8.31
C PHE A 247 18.31 -2.12 -9.78
N THR A 248 18.33 -3.13 -10.65
CA THR A 248 17.83 -3.04 -12.02
C THR A 248 16.52 -3.79 -12.16
N LEU A 249 15.73 -3.39 -13.16
CA LEU A 249 14.52 -4.08 -13.57
C LEU A 249 14.63 -4.46 -15.04
N LEU A 250 14.28 -5.70 -15.36
CA LEU A 250 14.13 -6.18 -16.71
C LEU A 250 12.86 -5.61 -17.34
N ASP A 251 13.00 -5.01 -18.51
CA ASP A 251 11.91 -4.76 -19.45
C ASP A 251 11.65 -6.05 -20.25
N GLU A 252 10.44 -6.61 -20.14
CA GLU A 252 10.07 -7.84 -20.83
C GLU A 252 9.83 -7.63 -22.34
N GLU A 253 9.59 -6.40 -22.81
CA GLU A 253 9.32 -6.12 -24.23
C GLU A 253 10.61 -6.16 -25.05
N ASP A 254 11.66 -5.47 -24.60
CA ASP A 254 12.92 -5.35 -25.34
C ASP A 254 14.12 -6.08 -24.69
N GLY A 255 13.94 -6.59 -23.46
CA GLY A 255 14.97 -7.29 -22.70
C GLY A 255 16.04 -6.38 -22.10
N SER A 256 15.82 -5.07 -22.07
CA SER A 256 16.75 -4.11 -21.46
C SER A 256 16.65 -4.12 -19.94
N GLU A 257 17.73 -3.68 -19.28
CA GLU A 257 17.77 -3.54 -17.82
C GLU A 257 17.81 -2.06 -17.45
N ASP A 258 16.76 -1.61 -16.78
CA ASP A 258 16.63 -0.26 -16.30
C ASP A 258 17.15 -0.13 -14.89
N LYS A 259 18.06 0.83 -14.67
CA LYS A 259 18.65 1.04 -13.36
C LYS A 259 17.79 1.97 -12.52
N LYS A 260 17.43 1.53 -11.32
CA LYS A 260 16.95 2.38 -10.23
C LYS A 260 18.14 2.71 -9.30
N PRO A 261 18.78 3.89 -9.46
CA PRO A 261 20.03 4.19 -8.74
C PRO A 261 19.85 4.28 -7.23
N MET A 262 18.63 4.61 -6.78
CA MET A 262 18.24 4.74 -5.39
C MET A 262 16.72 4.67 -5.26
N SER A 263 16.23 3.79 -4.39
CA SER A 263 14.84 3.71 -3.94
C SER A 263 14.85 3.41 -2.46
N THR A 264 14.11 4.17 -1.66
CA THR A 264 13.86 3.81 -0.26
C THR A 264 12.46 3.23 -0.18
N SER A 265 12.34 2.13 0.56
CA SER A 265 11.12 1.33 0.66
C SER A 265 10.87 0.95 2.11
N PHE A 266 9.60 0.96 2.51
CA PHE A 266 9.19 0.20 3.69
C PHE A 266 9.31 -1.29 3.36
N ILE A 267 9.68 -2.13 4.32
CA ILE A 267 9.76 -3.59 4.18
C ILE A 267 8.79 -4.23 5.18
N GLY A 268 7.93 -5.13 4.71
CA GLY A 268 7.04 -5.94 5.54
C GLY A 268 5.75 -5.24 6.02
N VAL A 269 5.60 -3.93 5.82
CA VAL A 269 4.33 -3.22 6.11
C VAL A 269 3.17 -3.73 5.25
N SER A 270 1.93 -3.52 5.68
CA SER A 270 0.77 -3.92 4.89
C SER A 270 0.45 -2.94 3.73
N PRO A 271 -0.23 -3.39 2.67
CA PRO A 271 -0.72 -2.50 1.60
C PRO A 271 -1.53 -1.32 2.13
N GLU A 272 -2.45 -1.59 3.06
CA GLU A 272 -3.31 -0.60 3.67
C GLU A 272 -2.53 0.41 4.53
N PHE A 273 -1.39 0.03 5.11
CA PHE A 273 -0.52 0.96 5.83
C PHE A 273 0.09 1.99 4.90
N GLU A 274 0.73 1.59 3.80
CA GLU A 274 1.34 2.55 2.86
C GLU A 274 0.27 3.44 2.22
N ILE A 275 -0.83 2.84 1.72
CA ILE A 275 -1.97 3.58 1.16
C ILE A 275 -2.54 4.56 2.20
N GLY A 276 -2.73 4.11 3.43
CA GLY A 276 -3.29 4.89 4.53
C GLY A 276 -2.40 6.05 4.96
N LEU A 277 -1.11 5.79 5.20
CA LEU A 277 -0.11 6.77 5.58
C LEU A 277 0.00 7.88 4.53
N TYR A 278 0.19 7.51 3.26
CA TYR A 278 0.34 8.48 2.19
C TYR A 278 -0.96 9.26 1.95
N THR A 279 -2.13 8.64 2.07
CA THR A 279 -3.42 9.34 2.00
C THR A 279 -3.58 10.36 3.12
N LEU A 280 -3.25 9.97 4.36
CA LEU A 280 -3.37 10.83 5.54
C LEU A 280 -2.50 12.08 5.37
N LEU A 281 -1.22 11.88 5.04
CA LEU A 281 -0.24 12.96 4.88
C LEU A 281 -0.56 13.87 3.69
N ALA A 282 -1.02 13.30 2.56
CA ALA A 282 -1.38 14.08 1.37
C ALA A 282 -2.56 15.05 1.60
N LEU A 283 -3.55 14.64 2.39
CA LEU A 283 -4.80 15.37 2.57
C LEU A 283 -4.84 16.23 3.83
N ALA A 284 -4.13 15.80 4.87
CA ALA A 284 -4.07 16.46 6.17
C ALA A 284 -2.61 16.55 6.67
N PRO A 285 -1.72 17.23 5.92
CA PRO A 285 -0.33 17.41 6.34
C PRO A 285 -0.28 18.15 7.69
N GLY A 286 0.58 17.68 8.58
CA GLY A 286 0.80 18.30 9.88
C GLY A 286 1.63 19.58 9.80
N PRO A 287 1.67 20.40 10.86
CA PRO A 287 2.47 21.63 10.92
C PRO A 287 3.98 21.42 10.73
N GLU A 288 4.47 20.20 10.97
CA GLU A 288 5.85 19.77 10.75
C GLU A 288 6.17 19.49 9.27
N THR A 289 5.15 19.40 8.41
CA THR A 289 5.31 19.16 6.98
C THR A 289 5.87 20.39 6.29
N LYS A 290 6.93 20.20 5.50
CA LYS A 290 7.57 21.25 4.71
C LYS A 290 7.25 21.09 3.24
N GLU A 291 7.28 22.18 2.49
CA GLU A 291 7.26 22.14 1.04
C GLU A 291 8.68 22.30 0.50
N GLU A 292 9.20 21.26 -0.16
CA GLU A 292 10.54 21.25 -0.72
C GLU A 292 10.50 20.82 -2.18
N ARG A 293 10.89 21.73 -3.10
CA ARG A 293 10.93 21.48 -4.55
C ARG A 293 9.61 20.91 -5.12
N GLY A 294 8.47 21.36 -4.59
CA GLY A 294 7.14 20.91 -5.00
C GLY A 294 6.68 19.59 -4.38
N LYS A 295 7.38 19.11 -3.34
CA LYS A 295 7.00 17.94 -2.54
C LYS A 295 6.59 18.38 -1.14
N GLN A 296 5.58 17.72 -0.59
CA GLN A 296 5.34 17.72 0.85
C GLN A 296 6.34 16.73 1.49
N VAL A 297 7.09 17.18 2.49
CA VAL A 297 8.08 16.39 3.21
C VAL A 297 7.70 16.38 4.69
N THR A 298 7.31 15.22 5.19
CA THR A 298 6.88 15.05 6.59
C THR A 298 7.84 14.10 7.30
N LYS A 299 8.50 14.58 8.36
CA LYS A 299 9.32 13.72 9.24
C LYS A 299 8.39 12.84 10.07
N CYS A 300 8.59 11.54 10.00
CA CYS A 300 7.74 10.54 10.60
C CYS A 300 8.55 9.61 11.50
N ASP A 301 7.94 9.22 12.62
CA ASP A 301 8.49 8.28 13.60
C ASP A 301 7.69 6.97 13.55
N PHE A 302 8.39 5.88 13.27
CA PHE A 302 7.87 4.52 13.15
C PHE A 302 8.43 3.63 14.26
N GLY A 303 8.56 4.18 15.48
CA GLY A 303 9.11 3.48 16.64
C GLY A 303 10.63 3.52 16.64
N ASP A 304 11.26 2.42 16.21
CA ASP A 304 12.73 2.32 16.16
C ASP A 304 13.33 2.93 14.89
N HIS A 305 12.48 3.48 14.01
CA HIS A 305 12.87 4.06 12.73
C HIS A 305 12.31 5.47 12.57
N GLN A 306 13.09 6.33 11.92
CA GLN A 306 12.64 7.64 11.47
C GLN A 306 12.85 7.73 9.97
N ALA A 307 11.90 8.32 9.26
CA ALA A 307 12.03 8.60 7.84
C ALA A 307 11.26 9.87 7.47
N GLU A 308 11.70 10.51 6.40
CA GLU A 308 10.97 11.57 5.74
C GLU A 308 10.03 10.97 4.69
N ILE A 309 8.74 11.25 4.82
CA ILE A 309 7.76 10.85 3.82
C ILE A 309 7.60 11.97 2.81
N ASN A 310 7.98 11.69 1.57
CA ASN A 310 7.91 12.60 0.45
C ASN A 310 6.64 12.32 -0.35
N ILE A 311 5.79 13.33 -0.56
CA ILE A 311 4.56 13.20 -1.35
C ILE A 311 4.45 14.33 -2.36
N VAL A 312 4.13 13.98 -3.60
CA VAL A 312 3.73 14.94 -4.64
C VAL A 312 2.28 14.67 -5.01
N THR A 313 1.45 15.70 -4.91
CA THR A 313 0.07 15.66 -5.39
C THR A 313 -0.15 16.62 -6.54
N TRP A 314 -1.12 16.31 -7.38
CA TRP A 314 -1.62 17.18 -8.44
C TRP A 314 -3.10 17.48 -8.25
N ASP A 315 -3.52 18.68 -8.60
CA ASP A 315 -4.94 18.96 -8.82
C ASP A 315 -5.29 18.64 -10.28
N TRP A 316 -6.25 17.76 -10.47
CA TRP A 316 -6.78 17.41 -11.78
C TRP A 316 -8.29 17.63 -11.82
N TYR A 317 -8.70 18.77 -12.38
CA TYR A 317 -10.08 19.24 -12.42
C TYR A 317 -10.74 19.34 -11.03
N GLY A 318 -10.04 19.93 -10.05
CA GLY A 318 -10.55 20.12 -8.70
C GLY A 318 -10.54 18.86 -7.83
N LYS A 319 -9.83 17.82 -8.27
CA LYS A 319 -9.60 16.59 -7.52
C LYS A 319 -8.11 16.40 -7.30
N THR A 320 -7.70 16.30 -6.04
CA THR A 320 -6.35 15.94 -5.65
C THR A 320 -6.04 14.49 -6.03
N ARG A 321 -4.85 14.26 -6.61
CA ARG A 321 -4.32 12.96 -6.98
C ARG A 321 -2.91 12.80 -6.49
N ILE A 322 -2.53 11.61 -6.06
CA ILE A 322 -1.13 11.29 -5.78
C ILE A 322 -0.43 11.10 -7.11
N ARG A 323 0.72 11.76 -7.26
CA ARG A 323 1.64 11.53 -8.36
C ARG A 323 2.75 10.57 -7.94
N THR A 324 3.34 10.81 -6.77
CA THR A 324 4.35 9.92 -6.18
C THR A 324 4.34 10.10 -4.66
N ALA A 325 4.67 9.04 -3.94
CA ALA A 325 4.79 8.99 -2.49
C ALA A 325 5.83 7.92 -2.12
N TYR A 326 6.78 8.25 -1.26
CA TYR A 326 7.84 7.32 -0.86
C TYR A 326 8.55 7.79 0.42
N PRO A 327 9.13 6.87 1.22
CA PRO A 327 9.98 7.25 2.36
C PRO A 327 11.39 7.65 1.90
N GLU A 328 12.14 8.37 2.73
CA GLU A 328 13.54 8.72 2.53
C GLU A 328 14.23 8.74 3.90
N GLU A 329 15.44 8.17 4.01
CA GLU A 329 16.21 8.07 5.27
C GLU A 329 17.09 9.29 5.57
#